data_AF-A0AAX3WPC6-F1
#
_entry.id   AF-A0AAX3WPC6-F1
#
_cell.length_a   1.000
_cell.length_b   1.000
_cell.length_c   1.000
_cell.angle_alpha   90.00
_cell.angle_beta   90.00
_cell.angle_gamma   90.00
#
_symmetry.space_group_name_H-M   'P 1'
#
loop_
_entity.id
_entity.type
_entity.pdbx_description
1 polymer ?
#
loop_
_entity_poly.entity_id
_entity_poly.type
_entity_poly.pdbx_seq_one_letter_code
_entity_poly.pdbx_strand_id
1 'polypeptide(L)'
;MRVFRNIPQPNKIRGQLHRALILITFIIGLCIFIPTLFIEFRQTIQHQNEEMVNYLNAQTYFFESWLTERSSDIHTIANLDFVKGYHYEKAQAFFQDFKDKTDFTDLIFVNKDGIVQFDTVTELTTNGTGINVQNREYFQVAKKTQQPYITDIFISKVTNQPIVAFASPILNEQQEFNGVVFGTVNVQVINQYLHESRVGFLGHAYIMNQNGMMLTELNVRNNDSSSEQFIVDEHILDFVVNNTANDLHVYKDMNGKWVFAKSKPINQGKWFIISEIALFDALKPLIIRFLLIAICIVIGSFFTIRVMLQLSKKIEEPIQQLLTGVGKVQQGNYDYQINEHQLAPYAQEFQELCSSFNDMSTKVRQDTILLKELSITCQLTKLYNRRYLIEQGELVFEKCLEDENACSCIAIDIDFFKKVNDTYGHLIGDEVLKHVANIISNSVRRVDLITRYGGEEFVILSPDTTIESAIKIAERVRENVEANPYTNDHVKINVTVSIGIAEYGRASDVATFYELLDKADQALYMAKESGRNQLRVYDSAKVGTNI
;
A
#
# COMPACT_ATOMS: atom_id res chain seq x y z
N MET A 1 -21.93 12.35 7.46
CA MET A 1 -22.31 11.88 6.11
C MET A 1 -21.73 12.69 4.94
N ARG A 2 -20.72 13.56 5.13
CA ARG A 2 -20.06 14.33 4.04
C ARG A 2 -18.74 13.74 3.51
N VAL A 3 -18.30 12.58 4.02
CA VAL A 3 -17.00 11.98 3.68
C VAL A 3 -17.07 11.01 2.49
N PHE A 4 -18.27 10.61 2.04
CA PHE A 4 -18.43 9.61 0.98
C PHE A 4 -18.71 10.16 -0.43
N ARG A 5 -18.65 11.48 -0.65
CA ARG A 5 -18.89 12.07 -1.99
C ARG A 5 -17.71 11.99 -2.96
N ASN A 6 -16.55 11.54 -2.50
CA ASN A 6 -15.34 11.36 -3.31
C ASN A 6 -14.99 9.88 -3.54
N ILE A 7 -15.98 8.99 -3.60
CA ILE A 7 -15.74 7.65 -4.14
C ILE A 7 -15.67 7.80 -5.67
N PRO A 8 -14.51 7.58 -6.33
CA PRO A 8 -14.41 7.67 -7.78
C PRO A 8 -15.36 6.66 -8.42
N GLN A 9 -16.06 7.07 -9.48
CA GLN A 9 -16.98 6.20 -10.21
C GLN A 9 -16.30 4.88 -10.61
N PRO A 10 -16.97 3.73 -10.47
CA PRO A 10 -16.37 2.39 -10.56
C PRO A 10 -15.73 2.06 -11.92
N ASN A 11 -16.08 2.78 -12.99
CA ASN A 11 -15.62 2.50 -14.36
C ASN A 11 -14.54 3.47 -14.89
N LYS A 12 -13.99 4.37 -14.07
CA LYS A 12 -12.84 5.20 -14.47
C LYS A 12 -11.54 4.48 -14.11
N ILE A 13 -10.53 4.54 -14.99
CA ILE A 13 -9.18 3.96 -14.80
C ILE A 13 -8.63 4.23 -13.39
N ARG A 14 -8.86 5.44 -12.88
CA ARG A 14 -8.53 5.86 -11.51
C ARG A 14 -9.04 4.90 -10.42
N GLY A 15 -10.33 4.55 -10.46
CA GLY A 15 -10.96 3.71 -9.44
C GLY A 15 -10.43 2.28 -9.44
N GLN A 16 -10.14 1.74 -10.63
CA GLN A 16 -9.57 0.40 -10.79
C GLN A 16 -8.12 0.36 -10.30
N LEU A 17 -7.31 1.36 -10.66
CA LEU A 17 -5.90 1.43 -10.28
C LEU A 17 -5.73 1.58 -8.77
N HIS A 18 -6.54 2.43 -8.12
CA HIS A 18 -6.52 2.58 -6.66
C HIS A 18 -6.92 1.27 -5.93
N ARG A 19 -7.96 0.57 -6.41
CA ARG A 19 -8.40 -0.70 -5.81
C ARG A 19 -7.34 -1.79 -5.96
N ALA A 20 -6.74 -1.92 -7.15
CA ALA A 20 -5.67 -2.88 -7.40
C ALA A 20 -4.46 -2.62 -6.49
N LEU A 21 -4.06 -1.35 -6.33
CA LEU A 21 -2.92 -0.97 -5.49
C LEU A 21 -3.14 -1.25 -4.00
N ILE A 22 -4.33 -0.97 -3.48
CA ILE A 22 -4.69 -1.31 -2.09
C ILE A 22 -4.66 -2.83 -1.89
N LEU A 23 -5.20 -3.59 -2.86
CA LEU A 23 -5.20 -5.05 -2.80
C LEU A 23 -3.78 -5.62 -2.82
N ILE A 24 -2.90 -5.12 -3.70
CA ILE A 24 -1.48 -5.54 -3.76
C ILE A 24 -0.76 -5.25 -2.44
N THR A 25 -0.97 -4.06 -1.87
CA THR A 25 -0.36 -3.66 -0.59
C THR A 25 -0.80 -4.59 0.54
N PHE A 26 -2.09 -4.94 0.57
CA PHE A 26 -2.65 -5.87 1.53
C PHE A 26 -2.08 -7.28 1.37
N ILE A 27 -1.98 -7.79 0.13
CA ILE A 27 -1.40 -9.12 -0.16
C ILE A 27 0.06 -9.18 0.27
N ILE A 28 0.88 -8.17 -0.06
CA ILE A 28 2.28 -8.11 0.35
C ILE A 28 2.39 -8.11 1.88
N GLY A 29 1.56 -7.32 2.57
CA GLY A 29 1.52 -7.30 4.03
C GLY A 29 1.20 -8.68 4.62
N LEU A 30 0.23 -9.39 4.04
CA LEU A 30 -0.18 -10.72 4.48
C LEU A 30 0.90 -11.79 4.21
N CYS A 31 1.59 -11.71 3.07
CA CYS A 31 2.71 -12.56 2.71
C CYS A 31 3.92 -12.39 3.62
N ILE A 32 4.13 -11.21 4.21
CA ILE A 32 5.19 -10.98 5.20
C ILE A 32 4.72 -11.43 6.59
N PHE A 33 3.49 -11.07 6.96
CA PHE A 33 2.98 -11.27 8.31
C PHE A 33 2.83 -12.74 8.71
N ILE A 34 2.22 -13.57 7.86
CA ILE A 34 1.93 -14.97 8.20
C ILE A 34 3.22 -15.78 8.46
N PRO A 35 4.23 -15.73 7.57
CA PRO A 35 5.50 -16.44 7.82
C PRO A 35 6.22 -15.93 9.06
N THR A 36 6.29 -14.61 9.28
CA THR A 36 6.95 -14.05 10.47
C THR A 36 6.25 -14.49 11.75
N LEU A 37 4.91 -14.48 11.77
CA LEU A 37 4.14 -14.97 12.91
C LEU A 37 4.43 -16.45 13.20
N PHE A 38 4.49 -17.28 12.16
CA PHE A 38 4.81 -18.69 12.30
C PHE A 38 6.23 -18.92 12.85
N ILE A 39 7.22 -18.15 12.35
CA ILE A 39 8.61 -18.21 12.82
C ILE A 39 8.72 -17.80 14.30
N GLU A 40 8.16 -16.66 14.68
CA GLU A 40 8.19 -16.16 16.06
C GLU A 40 7.48 -17.12 17.03
N PHE A 41 6.36 -17.71 16.60
CA PHE A 41 5.67 -18.72 17.40
C PHE A 41 6.56 -19.94 17.64
N ARG A 42 7.16 -20.49 16.57
CA ARG A 42 8.07 -21.65 16.67
C ARG A 42 9.29 -21.35 17.56
N GLN A 43 9.90 -20.19 17.38
CA GLN A 43 11.05 -19.75 18.17
C GLN A 43 10.68 -19.57 19.65
N THR A 44 9.52 -18.98 19.94
CA THR A 44 9.06 -18.79 21.33
C THR A 44 8.83 -20.13 22.01
N ILE A 45 8.12 -21.07 21.36
CA ILE A 45 7.88 -22.41 21.92
C ILE A 45 9.20 -23.17 22.13
N GLN A 46 10.12 -23.10 21.17
CA GLN A 46 11.42 -23.74 21.30
C GLN A 46 12.24 -23.15 22.46
N HIS A 47 12.27 -21.81 22.57
CA HIS A 47 12.97 -21.13 23.64
C HIS A 47 12.41 -21.51 25.02
N GLN A 48 11.07 -21.49 25.17
CA GLN A 48 10.42 -21.92 26.41
C GLN A 48 10.73 -23.39 26.74
N ASN A 49 10.73 -24.27 25.74
CA ASN A 49 11.10 -25.68 25.91
C ASN A 49 12.54 -25.85 26.40
N GLU A 50 13.50 -25.12 25.82
CA GLU A 50 14.91 -25.13 26.22
C GLU A 50 15.13 -24.56 27.63
N GLU A 51 14.50 -23.41 27.94
CA GLU A 51 14.56 -22.80 29.27
C GLU A 51 14.00 -23.74 30.34
N MET A 52 12.84 -24.36 30.09
CA MET A 52 12.23 -25.33 31.01
C MET A 52 13.11 -26.56 31.23
N VAL A 53 13.72 -27.11 30.18
CA VAL A 53 14.63 -28.26 30.29
C VAL A 53 15.87 -27.89 31.10
N ASN A 54 16.48 -26.74 30.82
CA ASN A 54 17.67 -26.28 31.54
C ASN A 54 17.37 -26.03 33.02
N TYR A 55 16.26 -25.35 33.30
CA TYR A 55 15.80 -25.11 34.67
C TYR A 55 15.52 -26.42 35.40
N LEU A 56 14.75 -27.34 34.78
CA LEU A 56 14.44 -28.64 35.37
C LEU A 56 15.71 -29.46 35.63
N ASN A 57 16.67 -29.48 34.70
CA ASN A 57 17.94 -30.18 34.87
C ASN A 57 18.78 -29.58 36.01
N ALA A 58 18.84 -28.26 36.11
CA ALA A 58 19.55 -27.58 37.20
C ALA A 58 18.89 -27.93 38.55
N GLN A 59 17.57 -27.84 38.64
CA GLN A 59 16.82 -28.18 39.85
C GLN A 59 17.01 -29.64 40.25
N THR A 60 16.91 -30.58 39.31
CA THR A 60 17.21 -31.99 39.55
C THR A 60 18.62 -32.18 40.08
N TYR A 61 19.61 -31.54 39.45
CA TYR A 61 21.01 -31.67 39.87
C TYR A 61 21.22 -31.15 41.30
N PHE A 62 20.73 -29.96 41.63
CA PHE A 62 20.83 -29.40 42.99
C PHE A 62 20.18 -30.31 44.02
N PHE A 63 18.97 -30.79 43.73
CA PHE A 63 18.23 -31.63 44.67
C PHE A 63 18.83 -33.02 44.85
N GLU A 64 19.23 -33.69 43.77
CA GLU A 64 19.91 -35.00 43.87
C GLU A 64 21.29 -34.88 44.52
N SER A 65 22.01 -33.78 44.28
CA SER A 65 23.26 -33.48 44.98
C SER A 65 23.03 -33.33 46.47
N TRP A 66 22.02 -32.55 46.88
CA TRP A 66 21.65 -32.37 48.28
C TRP A 66 21.24 -33.70 48.95
N LEU A 67 20.41 -34.51 48.28
CA LEU A 67 20.04 -35.85 48.77
C LEU A 67 21.27 -36.76 48.96
N THR A 68 22.21 -36.71 48.00
CA THR A 68 23.44 -37.50 48.04
C THR A 68 24.35 -37.05 49.17
N GLU A 69 24.49 -35.74 49.37
CA GLU A 69 25.28 -35.14 50.46
C GLU A 69 24.73 -35.56 51.83
N ARG A 70 23.42 -35.37 52.07
CA ARG A 70 22.77 -35.79 53.34
C ARG A 70 22.88 -37.30 53.57
N SER A 71 22.73 -38.11 52.53
CA SER A 71 22.94 -39.57 52.62
C SER A 71 24.40 -39.91 52.99
N SER A 72 25.36 -39.21 52.39
CA SER A 72 26.79 -39.36 52.68
C SER A 72 27.16 -38.91 54.09
N ASP A 73 26.51 -37.85 54.61
CA ASP A 73 26.70 -37.39 55.98
C ASP A 73 26.31 -38.48 56.98
N ILE A 74 25.11 -39.05 56.83
CA ILE A 74 24.65 -40.14 57.71
C ILE A 74 25.53 -41.38 57.55
N HIS A 75 26.00 -41.68 56.34
CA HIS A 75 26.92 -42.79 56.13
C HIS A 75 28.27 -42.57 56.81
N THR A 76 28.80 -41.36 56.79
CA THR A 76 30.01 -40.99 57.52
C THR A 76 29.80 -41.18 59.03
N ILE A 77 28.68 -40.69 59.55
CA ILE A 77 28.31 -40.80 60.98
C ILE A 77 28.19 -42.27 61.40
N ALA A 78 27.50 -43.10 60.61
CA ALA A 78 27.36 -44.53 60.87
C ALA A 78 28.70 -45.28 60.92
N ASN A 79 29.74 -44.72 60.28
CA ASN A 79 31.06 -45.32 60.19
C ASN A 79 32.06 -44.85 61.25
N LEU A 80 31.72 -43.85 62.08
CA LEU A 80 32.59 -43.36 63.16
C LEU A 80 32.83 -44.46 64.21
N ASP A 81 34.06 -44.54 64.73
CA ASP A 81 34.47 -45.60 65.67
C ASP A 81 33.59 -45.67 66.91
N PHE A 82 33.17 -44.51 67.44
CA PHE A 82 32.32 -44.46 68.63
C PHE A 82 30.86 -44.86 68.35
N VAL A 83 30.40 -44.76 67.10
CA VAL A 83 29.07 -45.23 66.67
C VAL A 83 29.11 -46.74 66.47
N LYS A 84 30.14 -47.26 65.79
CA LYS A 84 30.36 -48.72 65.64
C LYS A 84 30.60 -49.43 66.97
N GLY A 85 31.30 -48.76 67.90
CA GLY A 85 31.62 -49.26 69.24
C GLY A 85 30.52 -49.08 70.28
N TYR A 86 29.32 -48.62 69.90
CA TYR A 86 28.17 -48.47 70.80
C TYR A 86 28.44 -47.53 71.99
N HIS A 87 29.29 -46.52 71.81
CA HIS A 87 29.55 -45.50 72.83
C HIS A 87 28.45 -44.44 72.83
N TYR A 88 27.28 -44.81 73.36
CA TYR A 88 26.04 -44.02 73.25
C TYR A 88 26.15 -42.58 73.73
N GLU A 89 26.79 -42.32 74.88
CA GLU A 89 26.94 -40.95 75.41
C GLU A 89 27.73 -40.04 74.46
N LYS A 90 28.83 -40.55 73.89
CA LYS A 90 29.64 -39.81 72.90
C LYS A 90 28.89 -39.63 71.59
N ALA A 91 28.19 -40.67 71.14
CA ALA A 91 27.40 -40.63 69.91
C ALA A 91 26.25 -39.62 70.02
N GLN A 92 25.55 -39.60 71.14
CA GLN A 92 24.46 -38.65 71.38
C GLN A 92 24.94 -37.21 71.43
N ALA A 93 26.05 -36.92 72.14
CA ALA A 93 26.63 -35.58 72.17
C ALA A 93 27.05 -35.10 70.78
N PHE A 94 27.64 -35.98 69.96
CA PHE A 94 27.99 -35.67 68.57
C PHE A 94 26.73 -35.43 67.72
N PHE A 95 25.71 -36.27 67.84
CA PHE A 95 24.48 -36.15 67.05
C PHE A 95 23.79 -34.83 67.36
N GLN A 96 23.76 -34.39 68.62
CA GLN A 96 23.19 -33.10 69.01
C GLN A 96 23.96 -31.93 68.38
N ASP A 97 25.29 -31.91 68.50
CA ASP A 97 26.14 -30.87 67.91
C ASP A 97 26.03 -30.82 66.36
N PHE A 98 25.93 -31.98 65.72
CA PHE A 98 25.76 -32.08 64.28
C PHE A 98 24.39 -31.58 63.82
N LYS A 99 23.32 -31.97 64.52
CA LYS A 99 21.97 -31.47 64.28
C LYS A 99 21.90 -29.95 64.35
N ASP A 100 22.51 -29.34 65.37
CA ASP A 100 22.47 -27.88 65.56
C ASP A 100 23.20 -27.10 64.45
N LYS A 101 24.05 -27.77 63.66
CA LYS A 101 24.83 -27.17 62.56
C LYS A 101 24.30 -27.55 61.17
N THR A 102 23.26 -28.38 61.09
CA THR A 102 22.76 -28.94 59.82
C THR A 102 21.24 -28.88 59.75
N ASP A 103 20.72 -29.28 58.61
CA ASP A 103 19.30 -29.25 58.26
C ASP A 103 18.54 -30.51 58.73
N PHE A 104 19.21 -31.40 59.49
CA PHE A 104 18.56 -32.57 60.09
C PHE A 104 17.67 -32.17 61.27
N THR A 105 16.41 -32.59 61.25
CA THR A 105 15.48 -32.38 62.36
C THR A 105 15.69 -33.36 63.51
N ASP A 106 16.14 -34.57 63.21
CA ASP A 106 16.43 -35.59 64.23
C ASP A 106 17.46 -36.59 63.73
N LEU A 107 18.34 -37.06 64.61
CA LEU A 107 19.30 -38.12 64.37
C LEU A 107 19.08 -39.24 65.38
N ILE A 108 18.95 -40.46 64.88
CA ILE A 108 18.50 -41.60 65.67
C ILE A 108 19.48 -42.76 65.53
N PHE A 109 19.87 -43.35 66.67
CA PHE A 109 20.65 -44.58 66.72
C PHE A 109 19.74 -45.77 67.02
N VAL A 110 19.79 -46.80 66.17
CA VAL A 110 19.04 -48.05 66.32
C VAL A 110 20.00 -49.22 66.41
N ASN A 111 19.84 -50.06 67.43
CA ASN A 111 20.64 -51.27 67.57
C ASN A 111 20.25 -52.36 66.55
N LYS A 112 21.02 -53.46 66.52
CA LYS A 112 20.77 -54.61 65.62
C LYS A 112 19.39 -55.26 65.75
N ASP A 113 18.74 -55.11 66.91
CA ASP A 113 17.44 -55.69 67.24
C ASP A 113 16.27 -54.77 66.80
N GLY A 114 16.57 -53.59 66.24
CA GLY A 114 15.55 -52.64 65.78
C GLY A 114 14.96 -51.78 66.89
N ILE A 115 15.69 -51.62 68.00
CA ILE A 115 15.29 -50.81 69.15
C ILE A 115 16.08 -49.50 69.14
N VAL A 116 15.37 -48.38 69.12
CA VAL A 116 15.96 -47.03 69.25
C VAL A 116 16.68 -46.92 70.60
N GLN A 117 17.96 -46.56 70.60
CA GLN A 117 18.75 -46.40 71.83
C GLN A 117 18.71 -44.96 72.33
N PHE A 118 18.84 -44.00 71.41
CA PHE A 118 18.68 -42.58 71.67
C PHE A 118 18.32 -41.83 70.38
N ASP A 119 17.77 -40.64 70.55
CA ASP A 119 17.54 -39.64 69.51
C ASP A 119 17.82 -38.22 70.04
N THR A 120 17.88 -37.25 69.14
CA THR A 120 18.24 -35.86 69.43
C THR A 120 17.03 -34.96 69.73
N VAL A 121 15.82 -35.53 69.86
CA VAL A 121 14.59 -34.78 70.12
C VAL A 121 14.03 -35.08 71.51
N THR A 122 14.11 -36.33 71.97
CA THR A 122 13.50 -36.81 73.21
C THR A 122 14.50 -37.09 74.33
N GLU A 123 15.81 -36.92 74.08
CA GLU A 123 16.94 -37.13 75.01
C GLU A 123 16.84 -38.43 75.84
N LEU A 124 17.57 -39.49 75.43
CA LEU A 124 17.77 -40.75 76.18
C LEU A 124 16.51 -41.34 76.85
N THR A 125 15.91 -42.38 76.26
CA THR A 125 14.99 -43.24 77.01
C THR A 125 15.78 -44.06 78.04
N THR A 126 16.11 -43.47 79.19
CA THR A 126 16.84 -44.12 80.30
C THR A 126 16.08 -45.30 80.93
N ASN A 127 14.86 -45.60 80.47
CA ASN A 127 14.02 -46.69 80.98
C ASN A 127 13.85 -47.88 80.01
N GLY A 128 14.78 -48.10 79.08
CA GLY A 128 14.94 -49.42 78.42
C GLY A 128 13.82 -49.87 77.48
N THR A 129 12.79 -49.07 77.21
CA THR A 129 11.77 -49.34 76.20
C THR A 129 11.89 -48.35 75.05
N GLY A 130 12.97 -48.49 74.27
CA GLY A 130 13.13 -47.78 73.02
C GLY A 130 12.00 -48.11 72.04
N ILE A 131 11.65 -47.18 71.16
CA ILE A 131 10.63 -47.41 70.13
C ILE A 131 11.12 -48.55 69.22
N ASN A 132 10.31 -49.61 69.07
CA ASN A 132 10.60 -50.68 68.13
C ASN A 132 10.31 -50.20 66.69
N VAL A 133 11.35 -50.23 65.86
CA VAL A 133 11.32 -49.82 64.46
C VAL A 133 11.67 -50.96 63.50
N GLN A 134 11.71 -52.20 63.99
CA GLN A 134 12.04 -53.38 63.19
C GLN A 134 11.14 -53.51 61.96
N ASN A 135 9.84 -53.19 62.06
CA ASN A 135 8.89 -53.28 60.95
C ASN A 135 8.93 -52.06 60.00
N ARG A 136 9.84 -51.10 60.22
CA ARG A 136 9.95 -49.92 59.35
C ARG A 136 10.79 -50.22 58.13
N GLU A 137 10.37 -49.62 57.02
CA GLU A 137 11.00 -49.78 55.71
C GLU A 137 12.50 -49.45 55.75
N TYR A 138 12.89 -48.31 56.31
CA TYR A 138 14.31 -47.93 56.40
C TYR A 138 15.18 -48.96 57.10
N PHE A 139 14.68 -49.58 58.18
CA PHE A 139 15.42 -50.56 58.94
C PHE A 139 15.55 -51.88 58.17
N GLN A 140 14.44 -52.35 57.58
CA GLN A 140 14.42 -53.58 56.79
C GLN A 140 15.30 -53.47 55.53
N VAL A 141 15.22 -52.34 54.82
CA VAL A 141 16.01 -52.11 53.62
C VAL A 141 17.49 -51.97 53.98
N ALA A 142 17.85 -51.19 55.01
CA ALA A 142 19.24 -51.08 55.44
C ALA A 142 19.82 -52.42 55.92
N LYS A 143 19.05 -53.22 56.66
CA LYS A 143 19.45 -54.57 57.10
C LYS A 143 19.66 -55.54 55.94
N LYS A 144 18.78 -55.51 54.94
CA LYS A 144 18.81 -56.41 53.78
C LYS A 144 19.88 -56.03 52.77
N THR A 145 19.99 -54.74 52.45
CA THR A 145 20.87 -54.24 51.39
C THR A 145 22.27 -53.90 51.90
N GLN A 146 22.42 -53.59 53.19
CA GLN A 146 23.65 -53.08 53.78
C GLN A 146 24.20 -51.84 53.06
N GLN A 147 23.32 -51.06 52.42
CA GLN A 147 23.66 -49.81 51.74
C GLN A 147 22.87 -48.64 52.34
N PRO A 148 23.36 -47.39 52.19
CA PRO A 148 22.57 -46.20 52.50
C PRO A 148 21.24 -46.20 51.74
N TYR A 149 20.18 -45.77 52.40
CA TYR A 149 18.82 -45.78 51.87
C TYR A 149 18.09 -44.48 52.20
N ILE A 150 17.46 -43.89 51.18
CA ILE A 150 16.58 -42.74 51.32
C ILE A 150 15.13 -43.24 51.22
N THR A 151 14.37 -43.00 52.27
CA THR A 151 12.95 -43.38 52.37
C THR A 151 12.06 -42.50 51.49
N ASP A 152 10.84 -42.96 51.23
CA ASP A 152 9.76 -42.05 50.82
C ASP A 152 9.28 -41.23 52.04
N ILE A 153 8.42 -40.23 51.82
CA ILE A 153 7.88 -39.40 52.89
C ILE A 153 6.99 -40.23 53.80
N PHE A 154 7.22 -40.13 55.11
CA PHE A 154 6.35 -40.72 56.12
C PHE A 154 6.18 -39.79 57.31
N ILE A 155 5.13 -40.00 58.10
CA ILE A 155 4.88 -39.22 59.31
C ILE A 155 5.76 -39.74 60.45
N SER A 156 6.56 -38.84 61.02
CA SER A 156 7.38 -39.13 62.19
C SER A 156 6.50 -39.54 63.37
N LYS A 157 6.85 -40.64 64.06
CA LYS A 157 6.20 -41.04 65.31
C LYS A 157 6.50 -40.10 66.48
N VAL A 158 7.57 -39.31 66.37
CA VAL A 158 8.05 -38.43 67.43
C VAL A 158 7.46 -37.04 67.25
N THR A 159 7.59 -36.46 66.05
CA THR A 159 7.19 -35.07 65.78
C THR A 159 5.82 -34.93 65.11
N ASN A 160 5.22 -36.03 64.63
CA ASN A 160 3.98 -36.04 63.85
C ASN A 160 4.02 -35.15 62.58
N GLN A 161 5.22 -34.87 62.07
CA GLN A 161 5.45 -34.11 60.84
C GLN A 161 5.86 -35.06 59.70
N PRO A 162 5.57 -34.70 58.44
CA PRO A 162 6.08 -35.42 57.28
C PRO A 162 7.60 -35.22 57.18
N ILE A 163 8.33 -36.33 57.11
CA ILE A 163 9.79 -36.36 57.08
C ILE A 163 10.30 -37.32 56.02
N VAL A 164 11.53 -37.05 55.56
CA VAL A 164 12.36 -37.97 54.79
C VAL A 164 13.47 -38.46 55.70
N ALA A 165 13.63 -39.78 55.81
CA ALA A 165 14.73 -40.39 56.53
C ALA A 165 15.85 -40.85 55.57
N PHE A 166 17.07 -40.47 55.93
CA PHE A 166 18.34 -40.92 55.36
C PHE A 166 18.90 -41.97 56.31
N ALA A 167 18.84 -43.24 55.93
CA ALA A 167 19.28 -44.35 56.76
C ALA A 167 20.59 -44.93 56.26
N SER A 168 21.51 -45.22 57.17
CA SER A 168 22.77 -45.88 56.85
C SER A 168 23.03 -47.02 57.84
N PRO A 169 23.38 -48.23 57.35
CA PRO A 169 23.65 -49.36 58.22
C PRO A 169 24.98 -49.18 58.95
N ILE A 170 25.01 -49.59 60.20
CA ILE A 170 26.22 -49.72 61.00
C ILE A 170 26.75 -51.14 60.75
N LEU A 171 27.95 -51.25 60.18
CA LEU A 171 28.61 -52.53 59.97
C LEU A 171 29.72 -52.73 61.01
N ASN A 172 29.80 -53.93 61.59
CA ASN A 172 30.91 -54.29 62.49
C ASN A 172 32.23 -54.50 61.71
N GLU A 173 33.33 -54.78 62.42
CA GLU A 173 34.64 -55.03 61.78
C GLU A 173 34.61 -56.23 60.81
N GLN A 174 33.69 -57.16 61.02
CA GLN A 174 33.44 -58.34 60.18
C GLN A 174 32.48 -58.06 59.01
N GLN A 175 32.10 -56.80 58.76
CA GLN A 175 31.13 -56.38 57.73
C GLN A 175 29.70 -56.93 57.93
N GLU A 176 29.36 -57.34 59.14
CA GLU A 176 28.01 -57.78 59.49
C GLU A 176 27.17 -56.61 59.99
N PHE A 177 25.86 -56.69 59.74
CA PHE A 177 24.90 -55.69 60.17
C PHE A 177 24.83 -55.60 61.70
N ASN A 178 25.09 -54.41 62.23
CA ASN A 178 25.15 -54.14 63.66
C ASN A 178 24.27 -52.94 64.07
N GLY A 179 23.27 -52.58 63.27
CA GLY A 179 22.34 -51.48 63.57
C GLY A 179 22.18 -50.49 62.43
N VAL A 180 21.48 -49.39 62.68
CA VAL A 180 21.22 -48.33 61.71
C VAL A 180 21.32 -46.98 62.39
N VAL A 181 22.05 -46.05 61.78
CA VAL A 181 21.88 -44.62 62.06
C VAL A 181 20.95 -44.07 60.99
N PHE A 182 19.97 -43.26 61.39
CA PHE A 182 19.24 -42.48 60.41
C PHE A 182 19.03 -41.04 60.86
N GLY A 183 19.19 -40.12 59.91
CA GLY A 183 18.83 -38.72 60.06
C GLY A 183 17.53 -38.43 59.36
N THR A 184 16.71 -37.57 59.94
CA THR A 184 15.43 -37.16 59.36
C THR A 184 15.49 -35.69 58.99
N VAL A 185 14.91 -35.33 57.85
CA VAL A 185 14.74 -33.95 57.41
C VAL A 185 13.25 -33.68 57.22
N ASN A 186 12.78 -32.52 57.68
CA ASN A 186 11.41 -32.07 57.47
C ASN A 186 11.19 -31.70 56.00
N VAL A 187 10.04 -32.08 55.46
CA VAL A 187 9.63 -31.74 54.09
C VAL A 187 9.60 -30.23 53.83
N GLN A 188 9.39 -29.40 54.86
CA GLN A 188 9.50 -27.94 54.76
C GLN A 188 10.89 -27.46 54.34
N VAL A 189 11.95 -28.14 54.79
CA VAL A 189 13.33 -27.84 54.41
C VAL A 189 13.55 -28.15 52.93
N ILE A 190 12.99 -29.27 52.44
CA ILE A 190 12.99 -29.63 51.02
C ILE A 190 12.29 -28.55 50.19
N ASN A 191 11.15 -28.05 50.67
CA ASN A 191 10.42 -26.96 50.00
C ASN A 191 11.27 -25.67 49.96
N GLN A 192 11.94 -25.32 51.06
CA GLN A 192 12.82 -24.15 51.12
C GLN A 192 13.97 -24.26 50.11
N TYR A 193 14.68 -25.39 50.07
CA TYR A 193 15.77 -25.60 49.11
C TYR A 193 15.30 -25.51 47.65
N LEU A 194 14.12 -26.04 47.34
CA LEU A 194 13.53 -25.96 45.99
C LEU A 194 13.12 -24.51 45.61
N HIS A 195 12.78 -23.67 46.59
CA HIS A 195 12.46 -22.26 46.37
C HIS A 195 13.73 -21.40 46.25
N GLU A 196 14.74 -21.64 47.08
CA GLU A 196 15.99 -20.86 47.10
C GLU A 196 16.87 -21.13 45.88
N SER A 197 16.78 -22.32 45.29
CA SER A 197 17.50 -22.69 44.05
C SER A 197 16.91 -22.07 42.78
N ARG A 198 15.81 -21.30 42.86
CA ARG A 198 15.13 -20.72 41.68
C ARG A 198 15.98 -19.59 41.07
N VAL A 199 16.46 -19.81 39.85
CA VAL A 199 17.20 -18.80 39.08
C VAL A 199 16.60 -18.64 37.69
N GLY A 200 16.22 -17.41 37.33
CA GLY A 200 15.96 -16.99 35.94
C GLY A 200 14.71 -17.55 35.25
N PHE A 201 13.93 -18.42 35.88
CA PHE A 201 12.72 -19.03 35.31
C PHE A 201 11.45 -18.47 35.95
N LEU A 202 10.46 -18.11 35.12
CA LEU A 202 9.19 -17.50 35.57
C LEU A 202 8.16 -18.52 36.06
N GLY A 203 8.37 -19.81 35.81
CA GLY A 203 7.50 -20.87 36.31
C GLY A 203 7.84 -21.34 37.72
N HIS A 204 7.10 -22.32 38.21
CA HIS A 204 7.28 -22.95 39.50
C HIS A 204 7.71 -24.41 39.34
N ALA A 205 8.50 -24.90 40.29
CA ALA A 205 8.82 -26.31 40.40
C ALA A 205 8.28 -26.87 41.70
N TYR A 206 7.76 -28.08 41.62
CA TYR A 206 7.33 -28.89 42.75
C TYR A 206 7.74 -30.35 42.55
N ILE A 207 7.66 -31.13 43.62
CA ILE A 207 8.02 -32.54 43.65
C ILE A 207 6.77 -33.34 43.99
N MET A 208 6.59 -34.47 43.34
CA MET A 208 5.48 -35.41 43.56
C MET A 208 6.04 -36.83 43.69
N ASN A 209 5.40 -37.69 44.48
CA ASN A 209 5.75 -39.12 44.51
C ASN A 209 5.01 -39.92 43.42
N GLN A 210 5.34 -41.20 43.29
CA GLN A 210 4.70 -42.13 42.34
C GLN A 210 3.18 -42.30 42.51
N ASN A 211 2.63 -41.96 43.67
CA ASN A 211 1.20 -42.11 43.96
C ASN A 211 0.41 -40.83 43.67
N GLY A 212 1.04 -39.83 43.05
CA GLY A 212 0.41 -38.54 42.77
C GLY A 212 0.32 -37.63 43.99
N MET A 213 1.04 -37.91 45.08
CA MET A 213 1.06 -37.04 46.26
C MET A 213 2.15 -35.98 46.11
N MET A 214 1.76 -34.72 46.30
CA MET A 214 2.68 -33.58 46.31
C MET A 214 3.58 -33.60 47.54
N LEU A 215 4.88 -33.47 47.31
CA LEU A 215 5.92 -33.42 48.34
C LEU A 215 6.35 -31.97 48.63
N THR A 216 6.29 -31.08 47.65
CA THR A 216 6.56 -29.65 47.81
C THR A 216 5.40 -28.81 47.28
N GLU A 217 5.35 -27.53 47.66
CA GLU A 217 4.17 -26.65 47.55
C GLU A 217 3.03 -26.95 48.54
N LEU A 218 3.34 -26.83 49.83
CA LEU A 218 2.35 -26.72 50.90
C LEU A 218 1.94 -25.24 51.09
N ASN A 219 1.17 -24.67 50.16
CA ASN A 219 0.49 -23.39 50.40
C ASN A 219 -0.81 -23.66 51.16
N VAL A 220 -0.71 -23.70 52.49
CA VAL A 220 -1.88 -23.68 53.40
C VAL A 220 -2.60 -22.35 53.21
N ARG A 221 -3.53 -22.30 52.26
CA ARG A 221 -4.61 -21.33 52.29
C ARG A 221 -5.78 -21.96 53.01
N ASN A 222 -6.01 -21.48 54.23
CA ASN A 222 -7.15 -21.66 55.10
C ASN A 222 -7.29 -23.05 55.75
N ASN A 223 -6.95 -23.11 57.04
CA ASN A 223 -7.76 -23.50 58.21
C ASN A 223 -8.91 -24.53 58.13
N ASP A 224 -9.13 -25.24 57.02
CA ASP A 224 -10.05 -26.37 57.02
C ASP A 224 -9.27 -27.66 57.31
N SER A 225 -9.48 -28.10 58.54
CA SER A 225 -9.13 -29.40 59.08
C SER A 225 -9.91 -30.51 58.36
N SER A 226 -9.57 -30.76 57.10
CA SER A 226 -9.86 -32.00 56.42
C SER A 226 -8.60 -32.43 55.70
N SER A 227 -7.98 -33.47 56.26
CA SER A 227 -6.94 -34.30 55.69
C SER A 227 -7.43 -35.03 54.43
N GLU A 228 -7.81 -34.27 53.40
CA GLU A 228 -7.84 -34.80 52.04
C GLU A 228 -6.42 -34.66 51.49
N GLN A 229 -5.75 -35.80 51.38
CA GLN A 229 -4.49 -35.93 50.67
C GLN A 229 -4.70 -35.38 49.26
N PHE A 230 -3.97 -34.32 48.90
CA PHE A 230 -3.97 -33.72 47.57
C PHE A 230 -3.27 -34.69 46.59
N ILE A 231 -4.01 -35.72 46.19
CA ILE A 231 -3.66 -36.59 45.07
C ILE A 231 -3.99 -35.79 43.81
N VAL A 232 -3.00 -35.59 42.96
CA VAL A 232 -3.18 -34.86 41.71
C VAL A 232 -4.09 -35.68 40.77
N ASP A 233 -4.90 -34.98 39.97
CA ASP A 233 -5.75 -35.60 38.93
C ASP A 233 -4.98 -36.66 38.13
N GLU A 234 -5.66 -37.77 37.83
CA GLU A 234 -5.12 -38.95 37.13
C GLU A 234 -4.39 -38.58 35.83
N HIS A 235 -4.86 -37.54 35.13
CA HIS A 235 -4.23 -37.03 33.92
C HIS A 235 -2.82 -36.43 34.12
N ILE A 236 -2.56 -35.78 35.24
CA ILE A 236 -1.23 -35.24 35.55
C ILE A 236 -0.31 -36.37 35.98
N LEU A 237 -0.83 -37.34 36.75
CA LEU A 237 -0.08 -38.53 37.13
C LEU A 237 0.34 -39.35 35.91
N ASP A 238 -0.58 -39.59 34.97
CA ASP A 238 -0.29 -40.25 33.69
C ASP A 238 0.78 -39.51 32.88
N PHE A 239 0.71 -38.17 32.84
CA PHE A 239 1.75 -37.36 32.20
C PHE A 239 3.11 -37.58 32.87
N VAL A 240 3.18 -37.46 34.20
CA VAL A 240 4.43 -37.52 34.94
C VAL A 240 5.12 -38.88 34.80
N VAL A 241 4.34 -39.95 34.85
CA VAL A 241 4.85 -41.33 34.76
C VAL A 241 5.26 -41.69 33.32
N ASN A 242 4.50 -41.24 32.31
CA ASN A 242 4.70 -41.68 30.93
C ASN A 242 5.54 -40.71 30.06
N ASN A 243 5.69 -39.44 30.46
CA ASN A 243 6.37 -38.42 29.65
C ASN A 243 7.51 -37.74 30.42
N THR A 244 8.69 -38.34 30.33
CA THR A 244 9.90 -37.80 30.95
C THR A 244 10.62 -36.84 30.00
N ALA A 245 10.87 -35.59 30.47
CA ALA A 245 11.71 -34.49 29.98
C ALA A 245 11.71 -34.08 28.48
N ASN A 246 11.32 -34.92 27.54
CA ASN A 246 11.51 -34.71 26.11
C ASN A 246 10.41 -33.83 25.51
N ASP A 247 9.15 -34.10 25.84
CA ASP A 247 8.02 -33.38 25.23
C ASP A 247 7.48 -32.29 26.14
N LEU A 248 7.06 -31.18 25.52
CA LEU A 248 6.35 -30.09 26.18
C LEU A 248 4.87 -30.46 26.25
N HIS A 249 4.35 -30.65 27.47
CA HIS A 249 2.96 -31.03 27.66
C HIS A 249 2.12 -29.83 28.11
N VAL A 250 0.85 -29.84 27.73
CA VAL A 250 -0.12 -28.79 28.07
C VAL A 250 -1.30 -29.42 28.78
N TYR A 251 -1.50 -29.05 30.04
CA TYR A 251 -2.65 -29.45 30.83
C TYR A 251 -3.14 -28.30 31.71
N LYS A 252 -4.23 -28.52 32.43
CA LYS A 252 -4.72 -27.56 33.44
C LYS A 252 -4.12 -27.89 34.79
N ASP A 253 -3.42 -26.94 35.40
CA ASP A 253 -2.89 -27.06 36.75
C ASP A 253 -4.02 -27.21 37.79
N MET A 254 -3.66 -27.42 39.05
CA MET A 254 -4.60 -27.56 40.16
C MET A 254 -5.47 -26.31 40.41
N ASN A 255 -5.07 -25.16 39.87
CA ASN A 255 -5.83 -23.92 39.93
C ASN A 255 -6.75 -23.73 38.69
N GLY A 256 -6.82 -24.74 37.80
CA GLY A 256 -7.59 -24.73 36.57
C GLY A 256 -6.98 -23.89 35.44
N LYS A 257 -5.72 -23.45 35.57
CA LYS A 257 -5.00 -22.67 34.56
C LYS A 257 -4.25 -23.57 33.59
N TRP A 258 -4.28 -23.23 32.31
CA TRP A 258 -3.45 -23.92 31.32
C TRP A 258 -1.98 -23.62 31.55
N VAL A 259 -1.18 -24.66 31.70
CA VAL A 259 0.27 -24.59 31.94
C VAL A 259 1.03 -25.41 30.91
N PHE A 260 2.24 -24.97 30.58
CA PHE A 260 3.26 -25.83 30.02
C PHE A 260 3.96 -26.57 31.15
N ALA A 261 4.16 -27.87 30.99
CA ALA A 261 4.76 -28.71 32.01
C ALA A 261 5.85 -29.63 31.46
N LYS A 262 6.85 -29.89 32.31
CA LYS A 262 7.88 -30.91 32.12
C LYS A 262 8.16 -31.62 33.43
N SER A 263 8.40 -32.92 33.38
CA SER A 263 8.73 -33.73 34.55
C SER A 263 10.06 -34.48 34.36
N LYS A 264 10.74 -34.78 35.47
CA LYS A 264 11.94 -35.62 35.49
C LYS A 264 11.95 -36.48 36.76
N PRO A 265 12.25 -37.79 36.66
CA PRO A 265 12.37 -38.66 37.83
C PRO A 265 13.62 -38.30 38.65
N ILE A 266 13.50 -38.37 39.96
CA ILE A 266 14.56 -38.14 40.96
C ILE A 266 14.50 -39.22 42.05
N ASN A 267 15.54 -39.33 42.88
CA ASN A 267 15.60 -40.31 43.97
C ASN A 267 15.33 -41.74 43.46
N GLN A 268 16.06 -42.15 42.42
CA GLN A 268 15.91 -43.45 41.75
C GLN A 268 14.49 -43.72 41.21
N GLY A 269 13.77 -42.65 40.84
CA GLY A 269 12.44 -42.73 40.23
C GLY A 269 11.29 -42.82 41.22
N LYS A 270 11.54 -42.75 42.52
CA LYS A 270 10.47 -42.69 43.55
C LYS A 270 9.70 -41.38 43.51
N TRP A 271 10.38 -40.30 43.13
CA TRP A 271 9.80 -38.97 43.05
C TRP A 271 10.00 -38.39 41.66
N PHE A 272 9.20 -37.39 41.34
CA PHE A 272 9.28 -36.63 40.10
C PHE A 272 9.31 -35.15 40.45
N ILE A 273 10.31 -34.45 39.92
CA ILE A 273 10.29 -32.99 39.92
C ILE A 273 9.57 -32.52 38.66
N ILE A 274 8.62 -31.63 38.85
CA ILE A 274 7.75 -31.10 37.81
C ILE A 274 7.97 -29.60 37.77
N SER A 275 8.14 -29.06 36.57
CA SER A 275 8.25 -27.63 36.31
C SER A 275 7.05 -27.21 35.46
N GLU A 276 6.34 -26.19 35.92
CA GLU A 276 5.16 -25.63 35.28
C GLU A 276 5.33 -24.13 35.03
N ILE A 277 4.82 -23.64 33.92
CA ILE A 277 4.67 -22.21 33.64
C ILE A 277 3.29 -21.95 33.02
N ALA A 278 2.61 -20.90 33.46
CA ALA A 278 1.31 -20.53 32.90
C ALA A 278 1.42 -20.19 31.41
N LEU A 279 0.50 -20.71 30.61
CA LEU A 279 0.49 -20.53 29.15
C LEU A 279 0.48 -19.05 28.75
N PHE A 280 -0.24 -18.21 29.51
CA PHE A 280 -0.28 -16.77 29.28
C PHE A 280 1.09 -16.11 29.52
N ASP A 281 1.79 -16.49 30.59
CA ASP A 281 3.09 -15.92 30.94
C ASP A 281 4.17 -16.37 29.95
N ALA A 282 4.14 -17.65 29.53
CA ALA A 282 5.02 -18.20 28.51
C ALA A 282 4.82 -17.55 27.12
N LEU A 283 3.58 -17.19 26.76
CA LEU A 283 3.25 -16.57 25.47
C LEU A 283 3.23 -15.04 25.50
N LYS A 284 3.37 -14.41 26.66
CA LYS A 284 3.38 -12.93 26.79
C LYS A 284 4.44 -12.26 25.90
N PRO A 285 5.69 -12.77 25.79
CA PRO A 285 6.68 -12.18 24.88
C PRO A 285 6.23 -12.20 23.41
N LEU A 286 5.57 -13.29 22.99
CA LEU A 286 5.03 -13.43 21.64
C LEU A 286 3.95 -12.38 21.36
N ILE A 287 3.02 -12.16 22.31
CA ILE A 287 1.95 -11.16 22.18
C ILE A 287 2.54 -9.74 22.01
N ILE A 288 3.57 -9.39 22.78
CA ILE A 288 4.24 -8.08 22.68
C ILE A 288 4.93 -7.93 21.32
N ARG A 289 5.70 -8.92 20.88
CA ARG A 289 6.37 -8.89 19.56
C ARG A 289 5.37 -8.82 18.42
N PHE A 290 4.27 -9.57 18.50
CA PHE A 290 3.17 -9.50 17.54
C PHE A 290 2.59 -8.10 17.40
N LEU A 291 2.33 -7.43 18.53
CA LEU A 291 1.79 -6.07 18.54
C LEU A 291 2.77 -5.07 17.91
N LEU A 292 4.08 -5.22 18.17
CA LEU A 292 5.12 -4.40 17.52
C LEU A 292 5.18 -4.63 15.99
N ILE A 293 5.16 -5.89 15.54
CA ILE A 293 5.14 -6.23 14.11
C ILE A 293 3.89 -5.66 13.43
N ALA A 294 2.72 -5.79 14.07
CA ALA A 294 1.47 -5.23 13.55
C ALA A 294 1.54 -3.71 13.41
N ILE A 295 2.10 -2.99 14.39
CA ILE A 295 2.32 -1.53 14.31
C ILE A 295 3.25 -1.19 13.14
N CYS A 296 4.36 -1.91 12.97
CA CYS A 296 5.29 -1.71 11.86
C CYS A 296 4.61 -1.91 10.50
N ILE A 297 3.76 -2.92 10.34
CA ILE A 297 3.00 -3.17 9.11
C ILE A 297 2.00 -2.04 8.86
N VAL A 298 1.31 -1.54 9.88
CA VAL A 298 0.37 -0.42 9.74
C VAL A 298 1.11 0.84 9.28
N ILE A 299 2.23 1.19 9.92
CA ILE A 299 3.05 2.35 9.56
C ILE A 299 3.60 2.19 8.13
N GLY A 300 4.14 1.01 7.81
CA GLY A 300 4.63 0.68 6.48
C GLY A 300 3.54 0.80 5.42
N SER A 301 2.34 0.28 5.70
CA SER A 301 1.18 0.37 4.80
C SER A 301 0.75 1.81 4.53
N PHE A 302 0.82 2.69 5.54
CA PHE A 302 0.52 4.11 5.35
C PHE A 302 1.51 4.76 4.37
N PHE A 303 2.80 4.45 4.51
CA PHE A 303 3.83 4.97 3.62
C PHE A 303 3.70 4.42 2.19
N THR A 304 3.50 3.11 2.03
CA THR A 304 3.33 2.50 0.71
C THR A 304 2.09 3.00 0.00
N ILE A 305 0.96 3.16 0.70
CA ILE A 305 -0.26 3.77 0.15
C ILE A 305 0.03 5.21 -0.31
N ARG A 306 0.73 6.02 0.49
CA ARG A 306 1.10 7.40 0.12
C ARG A 306 1.95 7.45 -1.15
N VAL A 307 3.00 6.63 -1.24
CA VAL A 307 3.86 6.54 -2.43
C VAL A 307 3.06 6.09 -3.66
N MET A 308 2.19 5.09 -3.50
CA MET A 308 1.36 4.57 -4.58
C MET A 308 0.33 5.58 -5.09
N LEU A 309 -0.27 6.38 -4.22
CA LEU A 309 -1.17 7.47 -4.63
C LEU A 309 -0.42 8.54 -5.43
N GLN A 310 0.82 8.85 -5.08
CA GLN A 310 1.66 9.78 -5.86
C GLN A 310 1.98 9.22 -7.25
N LEU A 311 2.36 7.94 -7.34
CA LEU A 311 2.60 7.26 -8.62
C LEU A 311 1.35 7.22 -9.49
N SER A 312 0.19 6.90 -8.91
CA SER A 312 -1.09 6.91 -9.64
C SER A 312 -1.38 8.31 -10.21
N LYS A 313 -1.11 9.37 -9.46
CA LYS A 313 -1.32 10.75 -9.91
C LYS A 313 -0.42 11.10 -11.10
N LYS A 314 0.86 10.68 -11.05
CA LYS A 314 1.82 10.89 -12.15
C LYS A 314 1.43 10.19 -13.46
N ILE A 315 0.60 9.16 -13.41
CA ILE A 315 0.09 8.46 -14.60
C ILE A 315 -1.26 9.07 -15.04
N GLU A 316 -2.14 9.39 -14.09
CA GLU A 316 -3.50 9.86 -14.37
C GLU A 316 -3.52 11.25 -15.02
N GLU A 317 -2.75 12.21 -14.49
CA GLU A 317 -2.78 13.61 -14.93
C GLU A 317 -2.41 13.80 -16.42
N PRO A 318 -1.29 13.25 -16.94
CA PRO A 318 -0.94 13.43 -18.35
C PRO A 318 -1.96 12.78 -19.29
N ILE A 319 -2.54 11.63 -18.92
CA ILE A 319 -3.60 10.98 -19.71
C ILE A 319 -4.86 11.86 -19.77
N GLN A 320 -5.24 12.50 -18.65
CA GLN A 320 -6.40 13.40 -18.63
C GLN A 320 -6.17 14.69 -19.43
N GLN A 321 -4.96 15.25 -19.36
CA GLN A 321 -4.59 16.42 -20.18
C GLN A 321 -4.68 16.08 -21.67
N LEU A 322 -4.20 14.91 -22.07
CA LEU A 322 -4.25 14.46 -23.46
C LEU A 322 -5.70 14.19 -23.92
N LEU A 323 -6.51 13.49 -23.13
CA LEU A 323 -7.94 13.28 -23.44
C LEU A 323 -8.69 14.61 -23.57
N THR A 324 -8.37 15.58 -22.71
CA THR A 324 -8.96 16.92 -22.78
C THR A 324 -8.53 17.65 -24.05
N GLY A 325 -7.25 17.56 -24.41
CA GLY A 325 -6.72 18.14 -25.64
C GLY A 325 -7.37 17.57 -26.89
N VAL A 326 -7.45 16.24 -27.00
CA VAL A 326 -8.14 15.57 -28.10
C VAL A 326 -9.61 16.01 -28.18
N GLY A 327 -10.30 16.10 -27.05
CA GLY A 327 -11.69 16.59 -27.00
C GLY A 327 -11.86 18.03 -27.49
N LYS A 328 -10.89 18.91 -27.21
CA LYS A 328 -10.90 20.31 -27.68
C LYS A 328 -10.67 20.39 -29.20
N VAL A 329 -9.72 19.62 -29.72
CA VAL A 329 -9.45 19.54 -31.16
C VAL A 329 -10.67 18.99 -31.92
N GLN A 330 -11.34 17.96 -31.39
CA GLN A 330 -12.57 17.44 -31.99
C GLN A 330 -13.70 18.47 -32.07
N GLN A 331 -13.74 19.43 -31.15
CA GLN A 331 -14.70 20.55 -31.15
C GLN A 331 -14.29 21.69 -32.09
N GLY A 332 -13.22 21.53 -32.89
CA GLY A 332 -12.72 22.53 -33.82
C GLY A 332 -11.79 23.58 -33.18
N ASN A 333 -11.41 23.42 -31.91
CA ASN A 333 -10.46 24.30 -31.24
C ASN A 333 -9.03 23.79 -31.42
N TYR A 334 -8.44 24.08 -32.59
CA TYR A 334 -7.08 23.67 -32.95
C TYR A 334 -5.97 24.51 -32.28
N ASP A 335 -6.33 25.60 -31.60
CA ASP A 335 -5.38 26.47 -30.88
C ASP A 335 -4.99 25.91 -29.51
N TYR A 336 -5.69 24.87 -29.05
CA TYR A 336 -5.38 24.24 -27.80
C TYR A 336 -4.04 23.51 -27.86
N GLN A 337 -3.11 23.90 -26.99
CA GLN A 337 -1.84 23.23 -26.80
C GLN A 337 -1.68 22.77 -25.36
N ILE A 338 -1.09 21.60 -25.19
CA ILE A 338 -0.71 21.07 -23.88
C ILE A 338 0.59 21.75 -23.47
N ASN A 339 0.65 22.28 -22.25
CA ASN A 339 1.81 23.03 -21.76
C ASN A 339 2.99 22.10 -21.44
N GLU A 340 4.04 22.16 -22.27
CA GLU A 340 5.27 21.36 -22.16
C GLU A 340 6.04 21.58 -20.85
N HIS A 341 5.99 22.78 -20.27
CA HIS A 341 6.65 23.02 -18.98
C HIS A 341 5.98 22.26 -17.83
N GLN A 342 4.68 21.98 -17.93
CA GLN A 342 3.96 21.17 -16.95
C GLN A 342 4.25 19.68 -17.11
N LEU A 343 4.91 19.26 -18.20
CA LEU A 343 5.18 17.88 -18.53
C LEU A 343 6.51 17.34 -18.00
N ALA A 344 7.43 18.23 -17.59
CA ALA A 344 8.75 17.89 -17.03
C ALA A 344 8.76 16.84 -15.88
N PRO A 345 7.79 16.79 -14.94
CA PRO A 345 7.79 15.80 -13.86
C PRO A 345 7.29 14.40 -14.25
N TYR A 346 6.78 14.21 -15.48
CA TYR A 346 6.28 12.93 -15.99
C TYR A 346 7.32 12.21 -16.85
N ALA A 347 7.06 10.93 -17.15
CA ALA A 347 7.94 10.09 -17.95
C ALA A 347 8.14 10.64 -19.37
N GLN A 348 9.30 10.38 -19.97
CA GLN A 348 9.69 10.91 -21.29
C GLN A 348 8.66 10.53 -22.36
N GLU A 349 8.11 9.32 -22.31
CA GLU A 349 7.10 8.83 -23.23
C GLU A 349 5.81 9.69 -23.20
N PHE A 350 5.42 10.19 -22.02
CA PHE A 350 4.29 11.11 -21.92
C PHE A 350 4.61 12.50 -22.48
N GLN A 351 5.85 12.96 -22.32
CA GLN A 351 6.30 14.23 -22.88
C GLN A 351 6.30 14.16 -24.42
N GLU A 352 6.87 13.11 -24.98
CA GLU A 352 6.89 12.85 -26.43
C GLU A 352 5.48 12.74 -27.01
N LEU A 353 4.57 12.05 -26.32
CA LEU A 353 3.18 11.91 -26.76
C LEU A 353 2.45 13.25 -26.76
N CYS A 354 2.66 14.10 -25.74
CA CYS A 354 2.03 15.42 -25.69
C CYS A 354 2.64 16.40 -26.71
N SER A 355 3.96 16.34 -26.93
CA SER A 355 4.63 17.10 -28.00
C SER A 355 4.09 16.70 -29.37
N SER A 356 3.99 15.40 -29.65
CA SER A 356 3.43 14.88 -30.90
C SER A 356 1.98 15.32 -31.11
N PHE A 357 1.19 15.40 -30.02
CA PHE A 357 -0.16 15.96 -30.06
C PHE A 357 -0.17 17.45 -30.41
N ASN A 358 0.71 18.26 -29.81
CA ASN A 358 0.83 19.70 -30.10
C ASN A 358 1.22 19.94 -31.57
N ASP A 359 2.18 19.16 -32.10
CA ASP A 359 2.60 19.23 -33.50
C ASP A 359 1.45 18.89 -34.44
N MET A 360 0.71 17.83 -34.14
CA MET A 360 -0.46 17.42 -34.91
C MET A 360 -1.56 18.49 -34.89
N SER A 361 -1.89 19.07 -33.73
CA SER A 361 -2.88 20.15 -33.64
C SER A 361 -2.48 21.37 -34.46
N THR A 362 -1.19 21.74 -34.41
CA THR A 362 -0.62 22.85 -35.18
C THR A 362 -0.70 22.58 -36.68
N LYS A 363 -0.39 21.35 -37.10
CA LYS A 363 -0.45 20.95 -38.51
C LYS A 363 -1.88 20.98 -39.05
N VAL A 364 -2.83 20.43 -38.30
CA VAL A 364 -4.27 20.45 -38.66
C VAL A 364 -4.78 21.89 -38.77
N ARG A 365 -4.38 22.78 -37.86
CA ARG A 365 -4.72 24.21 -37.94
C ARG A 365 -4.20 24.85 -39.22
N GLN A 366 -2.92 24.65 -39.54
CA GLN A 366 -2.30 25.22 -40.75
C GLN A 366 -2.99 24.74 -42.02
N ASP A 367 -3.24 23.43 -42.12
CA ASP A 367 -3.91 22.84 -43.27
C ASP A 367 -5.35 23.36 -43.39
N THR A 368 -6.05 23.54 -42.27
CA THR A 368 -7.41 24.14 -42.25
C THR A 368 -7.42 25.59 -42.76
N ILE A 369 -6.45 26.42 -42.31
CA ILE A 369 -6.32 27.81 -42.78
C ILE A 369 -6.01 27.84 -44.27
N LEU A 370 -5.04 27.04 -44.72
CA LEU A 370 -4.63 26.96 -46.12
C LEU A 370 -5.79 26.52 -47.02
N LEU A 371 -6.54 25.49 -46.62
CA LEU A 371 -7.71 25.02 -47.36
C LEU A 371 -8.79 26.11 -47.44
N LYS A 372 -8.99 26.89 -46.37
CA LYS A 372 -9.94 28.00 -46.38
C LYS A 372 -9.52 29.11 -47.35
N GLU A 373 -8.24 29.51 -47.35
CA GLU A 373 -7.70 30.52 -48.27
C GLU A 373 -7.81 30.07 -49.74
N LEU A 374 -7.44 28.82 -50.04
CA LEU A 374 -7.55 28.24 -51.38
C LEU A 374 -9.00 28.12 -51.85
N SER A 375 -9.95 27.96 -50.93
CA SER A 375 -11.38 27.85 -51.27
C SER A 375 -12.01 29.19 -51.66
N ILE A 376 -11.51 30.32 -51.14
CA ILE A 376 -12.16 31.64 -51.27
C ILE A 376 -11.43 32.65 -52.17
N THR A 377 -10.16 32.40 -52.53
CA THR A 377 -9.35 33.31 -53.35
C THR A 377 -9.13 32.77 -54.77
N CYS A 378 -9.00 33.67 -55.74
CA CYS A 378 -8.53 33.34 -57.08
C CYS A 378 -7.00 33.22 -57.05
N GLN A 379 -6.47 32.04 -57.43
CA GLN A 379 -5.04 31.77 -57.35
C GLN A 379 -4.18 32.73 -58.21
N LEU A 380 -4.72 33.18 -59.35
CA LEU A 380 -4.02 34.05 -60.31
C LEU A 380 -3.96 35.50 -59.84
N THR A 381 -5.11 36.11 -59.54
CA THR A 381 -5.23 37.55 -59.27
C THR A 381 -5.17 37.89 -57.78
N LYS A 382 -5.24 36.88 -56.89
CA LYS A 382 -5.33 37.02 -55.42
C LYS A 382 -6.56 37.79 -54.90
N LEU A 383 -7.47 38.19 -55.78
CA LEU A 383 -8.79 38.67 -55.41
C LEU A 383 -9.67 37.53 -54.91
N TYR A 384 -10.80 37.84 -54.28
CA TYR A 384 -11.79 36.82 -53.97
C TYR A 384 -12.29 36.13 -55.23
N ASN A 385 -12.74 34.90 -55.11
CA ASN A 385 -13.31 34.15 -56.23
C ASN A 385 -14.85 34.25 -56.23
N ARG A 386 -15.47 33.80 -57.33
CA ARG A 386 -16.92 33.78 -57.48
C ARG A 386 -17.66 33.17 -56.29
N ARG A 387 -17.17 32.05 -55.73
CA ARG A 387 -17.83 31.39 -54.60
C ARG A 387 -17.92 32.33 -53.39
N TYR A 388 -16.82 32.99 -53.06
CA TYR A 388 -16.79 33.94 -51.95
C TYR A 388 -17.70 35.15 -52.18
N LEU A 389 -17.80 35.65 -53.43
CA LEU A 389 -18.75 36.72 -53.76
C LEU A 389 -20.20 36.29 -53.55
N ILE A 390 -20.57 35.08 -53.95
CA ILE A 390 -21.94 34.61 -53.75
C ILE A 390 -22.23 34.49 -52.25
N GLU A 391 -21.35 33.82 -51.49
CA GLU A 391 -21.55 33.59 -50.06
C GLU A 391 -21.52 34.87 -49.22
N GLN A 392 -20.60 35.81 -49.51
CA GLN A 392 -20.49 37.05 -48.73
C GLN A 392 -21.33 38.19 -49.31
N GLY A 393 -21.60 38.18 -50.61
CA GLY A 393 -22.38 39.21 -51.27
C GLY A 393 -23.82 39.24 -50.79
N GLU A 394 -24.43 38.07 -50.58
CA GLU A 394 -25.75 37.95 -49.93
C GLU A 394 -25.76 38.60 -48.55
N LEU A 395 -24.81 38.24 -47.67
CA LEU A 395 -24.72 38.78 -46.31
C LEU A 395 -24.51 40.30 -46.29
N VAL A 396 -23.64 40.81 -47.16
CA VAL A 396 -23.37 42.25 -47.27
C VAL A 396 -24.60 42.99 -47.80
N PHE A 397 -25.30 42.42 -48.78
CA PHE A 397 -26.52 42.99 -49.34
C PHE A 397 -27.67 42.99 -48.34
N GLU A 398 -27.93 41.87 -47.66
CA GLU A 398 -28.96 41.75 -46.61
C GLU A 398 -28.73 42.78 -45.50
N LYS A 399 -27.48 42.99 -45.09
CA LYS A 399 -27.16 44.02 -44.11
C LYS A 399 -27.50 45.43 -44.62
N CYS A 400 -27.18 45.75 -45.87
CA CYS A 400 -27.55 47.05 -46.45
C CYS A 400 -29.07 47.22 -46.56
N LEU A 401 -29.79 46.12 -46.82
CA LEU A 401 -31.25 46.08 -46.85
C LEU A 401 -31.85 46.36 -45.46
N GLU A 402 -31.33 45.71 -44.41
CA GLU A 402 -31.72 45.93 -43.01
C GLU A 402 -31.41 47.36 -42.53
N ASP A 403 -30.26 47.90 -42.90
CA ASP A 403 -29.81 49.24 -42.51
C ASP A 403 -30.44 50.36 -43.38
N GLU A 404 -31.27 50.01 -44.37
CA GLU A 404 -31.82 50.91 -45.39
C GLU A 404 -30.76 51.77 -46.13
N ASN A 405 -29.55 51.23 -46.25
CA ASN A 405 -28.42 51.89 -46.90
C ASN A 405 -28.31 51.48 -48.38
N ALA A 406 -27.79 52.41 -49.20
CA ALA A 406 -27.53 52.13 -50.60
C ALA A 406 -26.42 51.07 -50.76
N CYS A 407 -26.56 50.17 -51.72
CA CYS A 407 -25.55 49.17 -52.04
C CYS A 407 -25.37 49.09 -53.56
N SER A 408 -24.14 49.27 -54.04
CA SER A 408 -23.87 49.30 -55.48
C SER A 408 -23.05 48.09 -55.92
N CYS A 409 -23.42 47.50 -57.05
CA CYS A 409 -22.65 46.46 -57.71
C CYS A 409 -22.07 46.99 -59.02
N ILE A 410 -20.79 46.75 -59.22
CA ILE A 410 -20.02 47.17 -60.39
C ILE A 410 -19.48 45.92 -61.07
N ALA A 411 -20.01 45.57 -62.23
CA ALA A 411 -19.53 44.49 -63.08
C ALA A 411 -18.55 45.04 -64.11
N ILE A 412 -17.38 44.40 -64.25
CA ILE A 412 -16.26 44.89 -65.05
C ILE A 412 -15.79 43.76 -65.94
N ASP A 413 -15.49 44.04 -67.20
CA ASP A 413 -14.88 43.08 -68.11
C ASP A 413 -13.80 43.75 -68.96
N ILE A 414 -12.70 43.03 -69.19
CA ILE A 414 -11.58 43.51 -70.01
C ILE A 414 -11.95 43.42 -71.48
N ASP A 415 -11.98 44.57 -72.13
CA ASP A 415 -12.37 44.69 -73.52
C ASP A 415 -11.40 43.94 -74.44
N PHE A 416 -11.98 43.09 -75.30
CA PHE A 416 -11.24 42.27 -76.28
C PHE A 416 -10.15 41.38 -75.66
N PHE A 417 -10.31 40.92 -74.41
CA PHE A 417 -9.32 40.08 -73.74
C PHE A 417 -8.95 38.80 -74.52
N LYS A 418 -9.92 38.19 -75.21
CA LYS A 418 -9.66 37.07 -76.13
C LYS A 418 -8.60 37.42 -77.19
N LYS A 419 -8.63 38.63 -77.76
CA LYS A 419 -7.63 39.09 -78.74
C LYS A 419 -6.24 39.22 -78.11
N VAL A 420 -6.16 39.61 -76.84
CA VAL A 420 -4.89 39.64 -76.09
C VAL A 420 -4.33 38.22 -75.97
N ASN A 421 -5.15 37.26 -75.56
CA ASN A 421 -4.75 35.84 -75.50
C ASN A 421 -4.34 35.28 -76.86
N ASP A 422 -5.12 35.56 -77.90
CA ASP A 422 -4.85 35.05 -79.26
C ASP A 422 -3.58 35.66 -79.87
N THR A 423 -3.22 36.89 -79.48
CA THR A 423 -2.04 37.61 -80.01
C THR A 423 -0.76 37.33 -79.22
N TYR A 424 -0.85 37.28 -77.90
CA TYR A 424 0.31 37.24 -77.00
C TYR A 424 0.43 35.94 -76.20
N GLY A 425 -0.54 35.03 -76.34
CA GLY A 425 -0.63 33.79 -75.60
C GLY A 425 -1.22 33.96 -74.19
N HIS A 426 -1.74 32.86 -73.66
CA HIS A 426 -2.41 32.84 -72.35
C HIS A 426 -1.51 33.28 -71.18
N LEU A 427 -0.20 33.00 -71.24
CA LEU A 427 0.73 33.43 -70.18
C LEU A 427 0.80 34.97 -70.05
N ILE A 428 0.79 35.68 -71.17
CA ILE A 428 0.77 37.15 -71.17
C ILE A 428 -0.61 37.67 -70.79
N GLY A 429 -1.68 37.00 -71.24
CA GLY A 429 -3.04 37.31 -70.79
C GLY A 429 -3.21 37.18 -69.28
N ASP A 430 -2.62 36.17 -68.66
CA ASP A 430 -2.61 35.97 -67.21
C ASP A 430 -1.92 37.11 -66.46
N GLU A 431 -0.80 37.63 -66.99
CA GLU A 431 -0.15 38.82 -66.43
C GLU A 431 -0.99 40.09 -66.61
N VAL A 432 -1.68 40.23 -67.75
CA VAL A 432 -2.65 41.32 -67.95
C VAL A 432 -3.80 41.25 -66.93
N LEU A 433 -4.30 40.05 -66.62
CA LEU A 433 -5.33 39.86 -65.58
C LEU A 433 -4.83 40.26 -64.19
N LYS A 434 -3.59 39.90 -63.83
CA LYS A 434 -2.96 40.34 -62.57
C LYS A 434 -2.79 41.85 -62.51
N HIS A 435 -2.35 42.45 -63.61
CA HIS A 435 -2.16 43.90 -63.73
C HIS A 435 -3.47 44.65 -63.54
N VAL A 436 -4.53 44.24 -64.25
CA VAL A 436 -5.87 44.84 -64.09
C VAL A 436 -6.42 44.62 -62.68
N ALA A 437 -6.29 43.42 -62.13
CA ALA A 437 -6.71 43.14 -60.76
C ALA A 437 -6.03 44.06 -59.72
N ASN A 438 -4.73 44.32 -59.89
CA ASN A 438 -3.98 45.23 -59.04
C ASN A 438 -4.48 46.69 -59.19
N ILE A 439 -4.76 47.13 -60.42
CA ILE A 439 -5.33 48.46 -60.67
C ILE A 439 -6.70 48.60 -59.99
N ILE A 440 -7.57 47.59 -60.13
CA ILE A 440 -8.89 47.58 -59.48
C ILE A 440 -8.73 47.66 -57.96
N SER A 441 -7.87 46.81 -57.38
CA SER A 441 -7.62 46.79 -55.93
C SER A 441 -7.16 48.14 -55.36
N ASN A 442 -6.27 48.83 -56.07
CA ASN A 442 -5.79 50.15 -55.66
C ASN A 442 -6.78 51.29 -55.95
N SER A 443 -7.84 51.01 -56.72
CA SER A 443 -8.85 51.98 -57.13
C SER A 443 -10.15 51.88 -56.31
N VAL A 444 -10.20 51.06 -55.26
CA VAL A 444 -11.40 50.88 -54.42
C VAL A 444 -11.08 50.95 -52.93
N ARG A 445 -12.10 51.03 -52.08
CA ARG A 445 -11.91 51.08 -50.63
C ARG A 445 -11.73 49.67 -50.07
N ARG A 446 -11.08 49.57 -48.91
CA ARG A 446 -10.87 48.29 -48.21
C ARG A 446 -12.18 47.56 -47.83
N VAL A 447 -13.28 48.30 -47.68
CA VAL A 447 -14.60 47.75 -47.36
C VAL A 447 -15.32 47.17 -48.59
N ASP A 448 -14.86 47.50 -49.80
CA ASP A 448 -15.48 47.01 -51.03
C ASP A 448 -15.03 45.56 -51.28
N LEU A 449 -15.98 44.70 -51.68
CA LEU A 449 -15.72 43.30 -51.95
C LEU A 449 -15.31 43.13 -53.42
N ILE A 450 -14.03 42.84 -53.64
CA ILE A 450 -13.43 42.72 -54.98
C ILE A 450 -13.27 41.26 -55.35
N THR A 451 -13.89 40.86 -56.45
CA THR A 451 -13.91 39.46 -56.90
C THR A 451 -13.52 39.35 -58.36
N ARG A 452 -12.74 38.31 -58.70
CA ARG A 452 -12.70 37.80 -60.09
C ARG A 452 -13.84 36.82 -60.26
N TYR A 453 -14.88 37.25 -60.97
CA TYR A 453 -16.13 36.51 -61.13
C TYR A 453 -16.01 35.40 -62.18
N GLY A 454 -15.28 35.68 -63.26
CA GLY A 454 -15.14 34.79 -64.42
C GLY A 454 -13.74 34.81 -65.02
N GLY A 455 -13.64 34.52 -66.33
CA GLY A 455 -12.38 34.51 -67.08
C GLY A 455 -11.68 35.87 -67.01
N GLU A 456 -12.28 36.87 -67.62
CA GLU A 456 -11.82 38.27 -67.65
C GLU A 456 -12.74 39.24 -66.88
N GLU A 457 -13.69 38.68 -66.13
CA GLU A 457 -14.75 39.41 -65.45
C GLU A 457 -14.40 39.65 -63.98
N PHE A 458 -14.59 40.89 -63.53
CA PHE A 458 -14.43 41.32 -62.15
C PHE A 458 -15.74 41.92 -61.65
N VAL A 459 -15.99 41.76 -60.35
CA VAL A 459 -17.14 42.37 -59.68
C VAL A 459 -16.64 43.09 -58.44
N ILE A 460 -17.13 44.31 -58.25
CA ILE A 460 -16.99 45.06 -57.01
C ILE A 460 -18.38 45.20 -56.40
N LEU A 461 -18.59 44.63 -55.22
CA LEU A 461 -19.77 44.93 -54.41
C LEU A 461 -19.39 45.97 -53.35
N SER A 462 -20.08 47.10 -53.37
CA SER A 462 -19.74 48.29 -52.61
C SER A 462 -20.87 48.64 -51.64
N PRO A 463 -20.79 48.24 -50.36
CA PRO A 463 -21.80 48.56 -49.36
C PRO A 463 -21.82 50.06 -49.06
N ASP A 464 -22.93 50.57 -48.56
CA ASP A 464 -23.15 51.97 -48.18
C ASP A 464 -22.73 52.97 -49.29
N THR A 465 -23.05 52.63 -50.54
CA THR A 465 -22.57 53.35 -51.73
C THR A 465 -23.71 53.63 -52.67
N THR A 466 -23.98 54.92 -52.86
CA THR A 466 -24.97 55.40 -53.81
C THR A 466 -24.48 55.26 -55.24
N ILE A 467 -25.40 55.34 -56.20
CA ILE A 467 -25.06 55.24 -57.62
C ILE A 467 -24.03 56.29 -58.06
N GLU A 468 -24.12 57.53 -57.57
CA GLU A 468 -23.16 58.60 -57.94
C GLU A 468 -21.76 58.31 -57.42
N SER A 469 -21.66 57.67 -56.25
CA SER A 469 -20.39 57.25 -55.67
C SER A 469 -19.83 56.03 -56.41
N ALA A 470 -20.69 55.08 -56.79
CA ALA A 470 -20.31 53.94 -57.61
C ALA A 470 -19.80 54.35 -58.99
N ILE A 471 -20.43 55.34 -59.63
CA ILE A 471 -19.95 55.92 -60.89
C ILE A 471 -18.53 56.49 -60.73
N LYS A 472 -18.24 57.20 -59.64
CA LYS A 472 -16.88 57.72 -59.39
C LYS A 472 -15.86 56.60 -59.21
N ILE A 473 -16.23 55.52 -58.54
CA ILE A 473 -15.36 54.34 -58.36
C ILE A 473 -15.11 53.67 -59.72
N ALA A 474 -16.18 53.41 -60.48
CA ALA A 474 -16.13 52.81 -61.81
C ALA A 474 -15.29 53.64 -62.79
N GLU A 475 -15.52 54.95 -62.85
CA GLU A 475 -14.77 55.83 -63.74
C GLU A 475 -13.29 55.88 -63.37
N ARG A 476 -12.96 55.96 -62.07
CA ARG A 476 -11.58 55.86 -61.59
C ARG A 476 -10.92 54.56 -62.02
N VAL A 477 -11.62 53.42 -61.91
CA VAL A 477 -11.11 52.13 -62.38
C VAL A 477 -10.87 52.18 -63.90
N ARG A 478 -11.86 52.65 -64.68
CA ARG A 478 -11.78 52.75 -66.14
C ARG A 478 -10.57 53.57 -66.60
N GLU A 479 -10.46 54.79 -66.09
CA GLU A 479 -9.38 55.73 -66.40
C GLU A 479 -8.02 55.18 -66.00
N ASN A 480 -7.92 54.57 -64.80
CA ASN A 480 -6.66 53.98 -64.36
C ASN A 480 -6.25 52.78 -65.21
N VAL A 481 -7.18 51.93 -65.64
CA VAL A 481 -6.85 50.80 -66.55
C VAL A 481 -6.38 51.32 -67.90
N GLU A 482 -7.11 52.29 -68.48
CA GLU A 482 -6.76 52.88 -69.78
C GLU A 482 -5.41 53.62 -69.75
N ALA A 483 -5.13 54.37 -68.69
CA ALA A 483 -3.91 55.17 -68.55
C ALA A 483 -2.67 54.33 -68.22
N ASN A 484 -2.83 53.12 -67.67
CA ASN A 484 -1.74 52.27 -67.22
C ASN A 484 -1.66 50.97 -68.05
N PRO A 485 -1.10 51.00 -69.27
CA PRO A 485 -0.92 49.80 -70.09
C PRO A 485 0.03 48.80 -69.40
N TYR A 486 -0.25 47.52 -69.57
CA TYR A 486 0.66 46.46 -69.12
C TYR A 486 1.95 46.54 -69.93
N THR A 487 3.10 46.62 -69.25
CA THR A 487 4.40 46.73 -69.91
C THR A 487 5.38 45.73 -69.29
N ASN A 488 6.05 44.96 -70.13
CA ASN A 488 7.22 44.16 -69.77
C ASN A 488 8.38 44.44 -70.75
N ASP A 489 9.51 43.75 -70.59
CA ASP A 489 10.74 44.01 -71.37
C ASP A 489 10.58 43.92 -72.89
N HIS A 490 9.49 43.34 -73.39
CA HIS A 490 9.30 43.05 -74.82
C HIS A 490 7.96 43.53 -75.40
N VAL A 491 6.96 43.81 -74.57
CA VAL A 491 5.59 44.10 -75.01
C VAL A 491 4.97 45.20 -74.15
N LYS A 492 4.27 46.12 -74.83
CA LYS A 492 3.34 47.09 -74.22
C LYS A 492 1.93 46.80 -74.72
N ILE A 493 1.02 46.46 -73.82
CA ILE A 493 -0.37 46.09 -74.12
C ILE A 493 -1.31 47.12 -73.50
N ASN A 494 -1.98 47.88 -74.36
CA ASN A 494 -3.07 48.76 -73.96
C ASN A 494 -4.36 47.93 -73.86
N VAL A 495 -4.96 47.91 -72.67
CA VAL A 495 -6.27 47.31 -72.43
C VAL A 495 -7.22 48.38 -71.91
N THR A 496 -8.50 48.17 -72.17
CA THR A 496 -9.59 49.01 -71.66
C THR A 496 -10.61 48.10 -71.00
N VAL A 497 -11.50 48.66 -70.19
CA VAL A 497 -12.55 47.90 -69.53
C VAL A 497 -13.91 48.53 -69.82
N SER A 498 -14.91 47.68 -70.04
CA SER A 498 -16.31 48.08 -70.00
C SER A 498 -16.86 47.84 -68.60
N ILE A 499 -17.72 48.72 -68.13
CA ILE A 499 -18.25 48.68 -66.76
C ILE A 499 -19.78 48.83 -66.75
N GLY A 500 -20.46 47.92 -66.05
CA GLY A 500 -21.88 48.00 -65.72
C GLY A 500 -22.08 48.30 -64.25
N ILE A 501 -23.02 49.17 -63.92
CA ILE A 501 -23.30 49.58 -62.54
C ILE A 501 -24.80 49.42 -62.26
N ALA A 502 -25.12 48.80 -61.14
CA ALA A 502 -26.47 48.78 -60.59
C ALA A 502 -26.44 49.16 -59.11
N GLU A 503 -27.52 49.80 -58.65
CA GLU A 503 -27.69 50.23 -57.26
C GLU A 503 -28.96 49.60 -56.68
N TYR A 504 -28.86 49.14 -55.43
CA TYR A 504 -29.97 49.08 -54.50
C TYR A 504 -30.02 50.38 -53.70
N GLY A 505 -31.17 51.04 -53.69
CA GLY A 505 -31.42 52.30 -53.00
C GLY A 505 -32.92 52.54 -52.79
N ARG A 506 -33.29 53.66 -52.17
CA ARG A 506 -34.69 53.94 -51.74
C ARG A 506 -35.75 53.89 -52.83
N ALA A 507 -35.36 53.93 -54.11
CA ALA A 507 -36.25 53.92 -55.27
C ALA A 507 -36.00 52.74 -56.22
N SER A 508 -35.22 51.72 -55.81
CA SER A 508 -34.84 50.59 -56.68
C SER A 508 -35.75 49.38 -56.51
N ASP A 509 -36.18 48.76 -57.61
CA ASP A 509 -36.90 47.47 -57.64
C ASP A 509 -35.92 46.28 -57.53
N VAL A 510 -34.97 46.29 -56.59
CA VAL A 510 -33.99 45.22 -56.38
C VAL A 510 -34.26 44.56 -55.04
N ALA A 511 -34.63 43.29 -55.04
CA ALA A 511 -34.98 42.53 -53.85
C ALA A 511 -33.86 41.59 -53.36
N THR A 512 -32.92 41.22 -54.22
CA THR A 512 -31.85 40.26 -53.88
C THR A 512 -30.49 40.66 -54.42
N PHE A 513 -29.42 40.13 -53.82
CA PHE A 513 -28.05 40.30 -54.33
C PHE A 513 -27.91 39.80 -55.78
N TYR A 514 -28.55 38.67 -56.14
CA TYR A 514 -28.50 38.15 -57.51
C TYR A 514 -29.15 39.09 -58.51
N GLU A 515 -30.28 39.73 -58.17
CA GLU A 515 -30.91 40.73 -59.03
C GLU A 515 -30.03 41.96 -59.20
N LEU A 516 -29.33 42.40 -58.14
CA LEU A 516 -28.39 43.51 -58.21
C LEU A 516 -27.22 43.19 -59.17
N LEU A 517 -26.66 41.98 -59.02
CA LEU A 517 -25.56 41.49 -59.86
C LEU A 517 -25.99 41.33 -61.32
N ASP A 518 -27.17 40.77 -61.57
CA ASP A 518 -27.73 40.57 -62.91
C ASP A 518 -27.98 41.91 -63.62
N LYS A 519 -28.53 42.91 -62.90
CA LYS A 519 -28.70 44.27 -63.45
C LYS A 519 -27.36 44.95 -63.77
N ALA A 520 -26.34 44.75 -62.95
CA ALA A 520 -24.99 45.25 -63.23
C ALA A 520 -24.41 44.57 -64.48
N ASP A 521 -24.61 43.26 -64.66
CA ASP A 521 -24.19 42.51 -65.84
C ASP A 521 -24.92 42.96 -67.12
N GLN A 522 -26.23 43.20 -67.05
CA GLN A 522 -27.00 43.76 -68.16
C GLN A 522 -26.47 45.14 -68.58
N ALA A 523 -26.14 46.01 -67.62
CA ALA A 523 -25.53 47.31 -67.91
C ALA A 523 -24.13 47.16 -68.54
N LEU A 524 -23.33 46.18 -68.08
CA LEU A 524 -22.02 45.87 -68.64
C LEU A 524 -22.14 45.42 -70.10
N TYR A 525 -23.12 44.58 -70.40
CA TYR A 525 -23.42 44.17 -71.77
C TYR A 525 -23.72 45.38 -72.67
N MET A 526 -24.56 46.31 -72.21
CA MET A 526 -24.85 47.56 -72.95
C MET A 526 -23.60 48.42 -73.16
N ALA A 527 -22.67 48.46 -72.19
CA ALA A 527 -21.40 49.18 -72.32
C ALA A 527 -20.53 48.57 -73.43
N LYS A 528 -20.49 47.23 -73.51
CA LYS A 528 -19.77 46.51 -74.57
C LYS A 528 -20.38 46.73 -75.97
N GLU A 529 -21.69 46.76 -76.08
CA GLU A 529 -22.37 47.02 -77.37
C GLU A 529 -22.27 48.49 -77.81
N SER A 530 -22.27 49.42 -76.86
CA SER A 530 -22.22 50.86 -77.12
C SER A 530 -20.83 51.39 -77.50
N GLY A 531 -19.87 50.54 -77.83
CA GLY A 531 -18.52 50.95 -78.25
C GLY A 531 -17.38 50.67 -77.27
N ARG A 532 -17.64 50.00 -76.13
CA ARG A 532 -16.64 49.62 -75.10
C ARG A 532 -15.93 50.81 -74.44
N ASN A 533 -14.98 50.54 -73.53
CA ASN A 533 -14.23 51.54 -72.76
C ASN A 533 -15.12 52.64 -72.15
N GLN A 534 -16.22 52.23 -71.53
CA GLN A 534 -17.19 53.15 -70.94
C GLN A 534 -17.92 52.47 -69.79
N LEU A 535 -18.60 53.29 -68.98
CA LEU A 535 -19.55 52.80 -67.99
C LEU A 535 -21.00 52.97 -68.46
N ARG A 536 -21.87 52.07 -68.03
CA ARG A 536 -23.33 52.18 -68.13
C ARG A 536 -23.94 51.92 -66.77
N VAL A 537 -24.95 52.71 -66.44
CA VAL A 537 -25.80 52.50 -65.27
C VAL A 537 -27.06 51.79 -65.73
N TYR A 538 -27.49 50.78 -64.98
CA TYR A 538 -28.75 50.11 -65.21
C TYR A 538 -29.92 51.08 -64.96
N ASP A 539 -30.74 51.30 -65.99
CA ASP A 539 -31.92 52.16 -65.93
C ASP A 539 -33.15 51.35 -66.35
N SER A 540 -34.06 51.10 -65.40
CA SER A 540 -35.27 50.30 -65.64
C SER A 540 -36.22 50.94 -66.66
N ALA A 541 -36.09 52.25 -66.94
CA ALA A 541 -36.97 52.97 -67.87
C ALA A 541 -36.64 52.75 -69.36
N LYS A 542 -35.46 52.20 -69.72
CA LYS A 542 -35.00 52.08 -71.11
C LYS A 542 -35.03 50.67 -71.71
N VAL A 543 -35.25 49.64 -70.92
CA VAL A 543 -35.22 48.23 -71.38
C VAL A 543 -36.52 47.80 -72.09
N GLY A 544 -37.56 48.64 -72.08
CA GLY A 544 -38.89 48.31 -72.61
C GLY A 544 -39.15 48.54 -74.12
N THR A 545 -38.15 48.91 -74.93
CA THR A 545 -38.36 49.14 -76.37
C THR A 545 -37.24 48.55 -77.20
N ASN A 546 -37.41 47.27 -77.58
CA ASN A 546 -37.04 46.69 -78.88
C ASN A 546 -37.45 45.21 -78.88
N ILE A 547 -38.63 44.92 -79.45
CA ILE A 547 -39.03 43.60 -79.97
C ILE A 547 -38.97 43.70 -81.49
#